data_AF-A0A0T2QH37-F1
#
_entry.id   AF-A0A0T2QH37-F1
#
_cell.length_a   1.000
_cell.length_b   1.000
_cell.length_c   1.000
_cell.angle_alpha   90.00
_cell.angle_beta   90.00
_cell.angle_gamma   90.00
#
_symmetry.space_group_name_H-M   'P 1'
#
loop_
_entity.id
_entity.type
_entity.pdbx_description
1 polymer ?
#
loop_
_entity_poly.entity_id
_entity_poly.type
_entity_poly.pdbx_seq_one_letter_code
_entity_poly.pdbx_strand_id
1 'polypeptide(L)'
;MAALKSLLLAVPLAVMAIPATAAADPVDRWTTHVAEASKRFGVPAEWIRRVMRAESGGRTTLADAPIVSRAGAMGLMQLMPGTWRDMRVRFALGRDPHDPRDNILAGTAYLRLMYDRFGYPGLFAAYNAGPVRYARHLATGSPLPAETVAYLAAVTGGPVTSAALRPRPLAPAAAPLFAVPVRAGMPAAVPGEGTPDLLPGGLFALERQGATR
;
A
#
# COMPACT_ATOMS: atom_id res chain seq x y z
N MET A 1 -25.17 9.90 -80.34
CA MET A 1 -24.16 10.54 -79.47
C MET A 1 -24.74 10.60 -78.07
N ALA A 2 -24.58 9.54 -77.29
CA ALA A 2 -23.60 9.40 -76.19
C ALA A 2 -24.26 9.72 -74.83
N ALA A 3 -24.75 8.68 -74.15
CA ALA A 3 -25.23 8.76 -72.77
C ALA A 3 -24.05 8.45 -71.81
N LEU A 4 -23.72 9.43 -70.96
CA LEU A 4 -22.61 9.39 -70.02
C LEU A 4 -23.00 8.57 -68.78
N LYS A 5 -22.39 7.41 -68.59
CA LYS A 5 -22.50 6.58 -67.38
C LYS A 5 -21.59 7.17 -66.28
N SER A 6 -22.17 7.76 -65.24
CA SER A 6 -21.43 8.19 -64.05
C SER A 6 -21.15 7.00 -63.14
N LEU A 7 -19.88 6.60 -63.07
CA LEU A 7 -19.38 5.58 -62.16
C LEU A 7 -19.02 6.23 -60.80
N LEU A 8 -19.81 5.98 -59.76
CA LEU A 8 -19.49 6.37 -58.39
C LEU A 8 -18.44 5.41 -57.81
N LEU A 9 -17.21 5.91 -57.63
CA LEU A 9 -16.13 5.19 -56.97
C LEU A 9 -16.28 5.36 -55.45
N ALA A 10 -16.67 4.30 -54.74
CA ALA A 10 -16.68 4.30 -53.28
C ALA A 10 -15.24 4.11 -52.77
N VAL A 11 -14.67 5.15 -52.15
CA VAL A 11 -13.37 5.07 -51.47
C VAL A 11 -13.61 4.52 -50.06
N PRO A 12 -13.02 3.38 -49.67
CA PRO A 12 -13.17 2.88 -48.31
C PRO A 12 -12.33 3.76 -47.37
N LEU A 13 -13.01 4.43 -46.43
CA LEU A 13 -12.36 5.16 -45.34
C LEU A 13 -11.75 4.12 -44.39
N ALA A 14 -10.46 3.82 -44.55
CA ALA A 14 -9.73 3.01 -43.60
C ALA A 14 -9.55 3.79 -42.29
N VAL A 15 -10.34 3.45 -41.27
CA VAL A 15 -10.14 3.94 -39.91
C VAL A 15 -8.88 3.27 -39.36
N MET A 16 -7.75 3.97 -39.43
CA MET A 16 -6.53 3.59 -38.73
C MET A 16 -6.76 3.81 -37.22
N ALA A 17 -6.90 2.71 -36.47
CA ALA A 17 -6.91 2.76 -35.01
C ALA A 17 -5.52 3.19 -34.53
N ILE A 18 -5.40 4.43 -34.06
CA ILE A 18 -4.19 4.89 -33.38
C ILE A 18 -4.09 4.08 -32.07
N PRO A 19 -3.02 3.28 -31.86
CA PRO A 19 -2.86 2.57 -30.60
C PRO A 19 -2.78 3.62 -29.50
N ALA A 20 -3.69 3.55 -28.53
CA ALA A 20 -3.60 4.36 -27.33
C ALA A 20 -2.25 4.05 -26.67
N THR A 21 -1.33 5.00 -26.68
CA THR A 21 -0.09 4.91 -25.91
C THR A 21 -0.50 4.63 -24.47
N ALA A 22 -0.19 3.44 -23.95
CA ALA A 22 -0.45 3.13 -22.56
C ALA A 22 0.24 4.22 -21.72
N ALA A 23 -0.55 5.07 -21.06
CA ALA A 23 -0.01 6.13 -20.23
C ALA A 23 0.92 5.50 -19.19
N ALA A 24 2.12 6.06 -19.04
CA ALA A 24 3.10 5.59 -18.07
C ALA A 24 2.47 5.55 -16.68
N ASP A 25 2.77 4.49 -15.93
CA ASP A 25 2.21 4.28 -14.61
C ASP A 25 2.63 5.43 -13.67
N PRO A 26 1.70 6.18 -13.04
CA PRO A 26 2.06 7.30 -12.18
C PRO A 26 2.98 6.93 -11.01
N VAL A 27 3.07 5.64 -10.66
CA VAL A 27 3.97 5.14 -9.61
C VAL A 27 5.42 5.01 -10.10
N ASP A 28 5.64 4.85 -11.42
CA ASP A 28 6.98 4.59 -11.98
C ASP A 28 7.97 5.72 -11.73
N ARG A 29 7.48 6.96 -11.63
CA ARG A 29 8.29 8.14 -11.29
C ARG A 29 8.98 8.02 -9.93
N TRP A 30 8.50 7.14 -9.05
CA TRP A 30 9.03 6.93 -7.70
C TRP A 30 9.96 5.71 -7.59
N THR A 31 10.33 5.09 -8.72
CA THR A 31 11.11 3.84 -8.75
C THR A 31 12.40 3.90 -7.93
N THR A 32 13.13 5.01 -7.95
CA THR A 32 14.37 5.18 -7.16
C THR A 32 14.11 5.07 -5.66
N HIS A 33 13.09 5.78 -5.15
CA HIS A 33 12.74 5.75 -3.72
C HIS A 33 12.13 4.40 -3.31
N VAL A 34 11.34 3.78 -4.19
CA VAL A 34 10.81 2.43 -3.97
C VAL A 34 11.94 1.40 -3.90
N ALA A 35 12.94 1.49 -4.78
CA ALA A 35 14.09 0.60 -4.77
C ALA A 35 14.94 0.79 -3.50
N GLU A 36 15.16 2.04 -3.08
CA GLU A 36 15.82 2.38 -1.83
C GLU A 36 15.09 1.75 -0.63
N ALA A 37 13.78 1.98 -0.52
CA ALA A 37 12.97 1.48 0.58
C ALA A 37 12.89 -0.07 0.60
N SER A 38 12.72 -0.68 -0.57
CA SER A 38 12.75 -2.14 -0.75
C SER A 38 14.04 -2.74 -0.22
N LYS A 39 15.19 -2.19 -0.63
CA LYS A 39 16.51 -2.63 -0.17
C LYS A 39 16.70 -2.43 1.33
N ARG A 40 16.27 -1.27 1.87
CA ARG A 40 16.49 -0.91 3.27
C ARG A 40 15.67 -1.77 4.24
N PHE A 41 14.44 -2.14 3.88
CA PHE A 41 13.50 -2.80 4.79
C PHE A 41 13.17 -4.25 4.41
N GLY A 42 13.71 -4.77 3.31
CA GLY A 42 13.47 -6.14 2.87
C GLY A 42 12.01 -6.41 2.49
N VAL A 43 11.32 -5.40 1.96
CA VAL A 43 9.94 -5.51 1.46
C VAL A 43 9.99 -5.52 -0.06
N PRO A 44 9.32 -6.47 -0.76
CA PRO A 44 9.32 -6.50 -2.22
C PRO A 44 8.87 -5.16 -2.82
N ALA A 45 9.66 -4.60 -3.74
CA ALA A 45 9.34 -3.35 -4.44
C ALA A 45 7.93 -3.35 -5.03
N GLU A 46 7.48 -4.48 -5.56
CA GLU A 46 6.14 -4.65 -6.10
C GLU A 46 5.04 -4.43 -5.06
N TRP A 47 5.23 -4.89 -3.82
CA TRP A 47 4.25 -4.65 -2.74
C TRP A 47 4.16 -3.17 -2.40
N ILE A 48 5.30 -2.47 -2.39
CA ILE A 48 5.36 -1.02 -2.14
C ILE A 48 4.60 -0.28 -3.25
N ARG A 49 4.80 -0.65 -4.52
CA ARG A 49 4.08 -0.05 -5.66
C ARG A 49 2.57 -0.26 -5.57
N ARG A 50 2.13 -1.48 -5.23
CA ARG A 50 0.70 -1.80 -5.10
C ARG A 50 0.05 -1.03 -3.97
N VAL A 51 0.70 -0.93 -2.81
CA VAL A 51 0.24 -0.11 -1.69
C VAL A 51 0.16 1.36 -2.14
N MET A 52 1.25 1.94 -2.67
CA MET A 52 1.24 3.33 -3.15
C MET A 52 0.12 3.62 -4.17
N ARG A 53 -0.12 2.69 -5.08
CA ARG A 53 -1.21 2.78 -6.07
C ARG A 53 -2.58 2.81 -5.39
N ALA A 54 -2.81 1.91 -4.43
CA ALA A 54 -4.07 1.85 -3.70
C ALA A 54 -4.29 3.09 -2.80
N GLU A 55 -3.22 3.62 -2.21
CA GLU A 55 -3.28 4.72 -1.26
C GLU A 55 -3.46 6.10 -1.93
N SER A 56 -2.58 6.46 -2.87
CA SER A 56 -2.57 7.79 -3.49
C SER A 56 -2.71 7.76 -5.01
N GLY A 57 -2.53 6.59 -5.62
CA GLY A 57 -2.35 6.46 -7.06
C GLY A 57 -1.03 7.06 -7.56
N GLY A 58 -0.02 7.21 -6.68
CA GLY A 58 1.26 7.85 -7.01
C GLY A 58 1.22 9.38 -7.04
N ARG A 59 0.13 9.99 -6.55
CA ARG A 59 -0.05 11.46 -6.53
C ARG A 59 0.45 12.04 -5.21
N THR A 60 1.17 13.15 -5.27
CA THR A 60 1.59 13.93 -4.10
C THR A 60 0.61 15.06 -3.77
N THR A 61 -0.24 15.45 -4.72
CA THR A 61 -1.19 16.56 -4.59
C THR A 61 -2.58 16.21 -5.09
N LEU A 62 -3.58 16.91 -4.57
CA LEU A 62 -4.97 16.93 -5.02
C LEU A 62 -5.47 18.39 -4.97
N ALA A 63 -5.95 18.91 -6.09
CA ALA A 63 -6.38 20.32 -6.21
C ALA A 63 -5.31 21.32 -5.68
N ASP A 64 -4.08 21.16 -6.16
CA ASP A 64 -2.90 21.99 -5.81
C ASP A 64 -2.48 22.00 -4.33
N ALA A 65 -3.07 21.15 -3.49
CA ALA A 65 -2.67 20.94 -2.11
C ALA A 65 -2.02 19.55 -1.92
N PRO A 66 -1.14 19.35 -0.92
CA PRO A 66 -0.62 18.03 -0.58
C PRO A 66 -1.75 17.02 -0.33
N ILE A 67 -1.58 15.79 -0.81
CA ILE A 67 -2.62 14.76 -0.65
C ILE A 67 -2.77 14.37 0.82
N VAL A 68 -3.97 14.59 1.34
CA VAL A 68 -4.39 14.25 2.71
C VAL A 68 -5.77 13.62 2.64
N SER A 69 -5.99 12.47 3.28
CA SER A 69 -7.31 11.86 3.35
C SER A 69 -8.25 12.63 4.29
N ARG A 70 -9.55 12.34 4.24
CA ARG A 70 -10.52 12.88 5.22
C ARG A 70 -10.17 12.51 6.67
N ALA A 71 -9.51 11.36 6.88
CA ALA A 71 -9.04 10.90 8.19
C ALA A 71 -7.66 11.47 8.58
N GLY A 72 -7.03 12.25 7.69
CA GLY A 72 -5.76 12.92 7.96
C GLY A 72 -4.51 12.11 7.59
N ALA A 73 -4.62 11.06 6.78
CA ALA A 73 -3.42 10.35 6.33
C ALA A 73 -2.72 11.06 5.18
N MET A 74 -1.40 10.98 5.15
CA MET A 74 -0.56 11.93 4.42
C MET A 74 0.35 11.26 3.39
N GLY A 75 0.48 11.91 2.23
CA GLY A 75 1.50 11.59 1.24
C GLY A 75 1.24 10.32 0.42
N LEU A 76 2.28 9.84 -0.26
CA LEU A 76 2.20 8.77 -1.27
C LEU A 76 1.70 7.43 -0.72
N MET A 77 2.07 7.09 0.51
CA MET A 77 1.70 5.85 1.20
C MET A 77 0.65 6.06 2.29
N GLN A 78 0.00 7.24 2.31
CA GLN A 78 -1.12 7.61 3.20
C GLN A 78 -0.90 7.19 4.66
N LEU A 79 0.19 7.68 5.25
CA LEU A 79 0.49 7.41 6.65
C LEU A 79 -0.35 8.27 7.57
N MET A 80 -0.96 7.65 8.60
CA MET A 80 -1.57 8.40 9.69
C MET A 80 -0.52 9.19 10.48
N PRO A 81 -0.86 10.36 11.08
CA PRO A 81 0.11 11.22 11.77
C PRO A 81 0.90 10.52 12.89
N GLY A 82 0.25 9.66 13.67
CA GLY A 82 0.92 8.87 14.71
C GLY A 82 1.96 7.93 14.11
N THR A 83 1.59 7.17 13.08
CA THR A 83 2.50 6.26 12.38
C THR A 83 3.68 6.99 11.74
N TRP A 84 3.43 8.13 11.09
CA TRP A 84 4.48 8.98 10.53
C TRP A 84 5.47 9.41 11.62
N ARG A 85 4.97 9.94 12.75
CA ARG A 85 5.79 10.38 13.88
C ARG A 85 6.70 9.26 14.39
N ASP A 86 6.15 8.06 14.55
CA ASP A 86 6.90 6.93 15.09
C ASP A 86 7.99 6.47 14.09
N MET A 87 7.64 6.35 12.80
CA MET A 87 8.58 5.92 11.77
C MET A 87 9.68 6.95 11.51
N ARG A 88 9.35 8.24 11.46
CA ARG A 88 10.37 9.28 11.21
C ARG A 88 11.41 9.36 12.33
N VAL A 89 11.01 9.18 13.58
CA VAL A 89 11.94 9.17 14.72
C VAL A 89 12.81 7.92 14.65
N ARG A 90 12.19 6.75 14.48
CA ARG A 90 12.90 5.47 14.47
C ARG A 90 13.93 5.34 13.36
N PHE A 91 13.67 5.94 12.20
CA PHE A 91 14.51 5.79 11.00
C PHE A 91 15.23 7.08 10.60
N ALA A 92 15.26 8.09 11.48
CA ALA A 92 15.92 9.37 11.30
C ALA A 92 15.52 10.08 9.98
N LEU A 93 14.23 10.15 9.72
CA LEU A 93 13.67 10.82 8.53
C LEU A 93 13.41 12.31 8.81
N GLY A 94 13.19 13.06 7.74
CA GLY A 94 12.85 14.48 7.75
C GLY A 94 11.57 14.80 8.52
N ARG A 95 11.21 16.09 8.53
CA ARG A 95 10.03 16.59 9.27
C ARG A 95 8.75 16.58 8.42
N ASP A 96 8.89 16.64 7.10
CA ASP A 96 7.78 16.77 6.17
C ASP A 96 7.19 15.39 5.80
N PRO A 97 5.95 15.06 6.20
CA PRO A 97 5.29 13.82 5.80
C PRO A 97 4.95 13.76 4.30
N HIS A 98 5.04 14.88 3.59
CA HIS A 98 4.75 14.97 2.16
C HIS A 98 6.01 14.90 1.28
N ASP A 99 7.21 14.86 1.88
CA ASP A 99 8.43 14.54 1.14
C ASP A 99 8.30 13.12 0.54
N PRO A 100 8.37 12.97 -0.79
CA PRO A 100 8.11 11.68 -1.45
C PRO A 100 9.02 10.57 -0.95
N ARG A 101 10.32 10.86 -0.78
CA ARG A 101 11.29 9.85 -0.38
C ARG A 101 11.02 9.39 1.04
N ASP A 102 10.88 10.31 1.97
CA ASP A 102 10.71 9.98 3.38
C ASP A 102 9.35 9.34 3.65
N ASN A 103 8.28 9.76 2.96
CA ASN A 103 6.97 9.11 3.06
C ASN A 103 7.02 7.65 2.57
N ILE A 104 7.72 7.38 1.45
CA ILE A 104 7.92 6.02 0.94
C ILE A 104 8.75 5.18 1.91
N LEU A 105 9.82 5.75 2.46
CA LEU A 105 10.65 5.06 3.46
C LEU A 105 9.86 4.72 4.72
N ALA A 106 9.12 5.68 5.27
CA ALA A 106 8.28 5.49 6.45
C ALA A 106 7.17 4.46 6.20
N GLY A 107 6.49 4.55 5.04
CA GLY A 107 5.41 3.65 4.68
C GLY A 107 5.90 2.21 4.49
N THR A 108 7.05 2.05 3.84
CA THR A 108 7.67 0.73 3.68
C THR A 108 8.15 0.15 5.01
N ALA A 109 8.72 0.98 5.89
CA ALA A 109 9.09 0.54 7.23
C ALA A 109 7.87 0.07 8.04
N TYR A 110 6.76 0.81 7.98
CA TYR A 110 5.53 0.42 8.64
C TYR A 110 4.94 -0.87 8.03
N LEU A 111 4.99 -1.02 6.71
CA LEU A 111 4.58 -2.25 6.02
C LEU A 111 5.42 -3.45 6.45
N ARG A 112 6.73 -3.27 6.67
CA ARG A 112 7.58 -4.32 7.24
C ARG A 112 7.13 -4.73 8.63
N LEU A 113 6.81 -3.77 9.51
CA LEU A 113 6.29 -4.07 10.85
C LEU A 113 4.98 -4.86 10.79
N MET A 114 4.11 -4.56 9.82
CA MET A 114 2.87 -5.33 9.61
C MET A 114 3.15 -6.73 9.09
N TYR A 115 4.12 -6.88 8.18
CA TYR A 115 4.56 -8.20 7.70
C TYR A 115 5.11 -9.06 8.84
N ASP A 116 5.95 -8.51 9.70
CA ASP A 116 6.52 -9.23 10.84
C ASP A 116 5.45 -9.73 11.81
N ARG A 117 4.39 -8.93 12.00
CA ARG A 117 3.33 -9.25 12.95
C ARG A 117 2.25 -10.16 12.39
N PHE A 118 1.91 -10.02 11.11
CA PHE A 118 0.71 -10.61 10.53
C PHE A 118 0.96 -11.47 9.27
N GLY A 119 2.17 -11.46 8.72
CA GLY A 119 2.53 -12.22 7.52
C GLY A 119 1.76 -11.79 6.27
N TYR A 120 1.89 -12.57 5.19
CA TYR A 120 1.13 -12.38 3.96
C TYR A 120 -0.12 -13.26 3.92
N PRO A 121 -1.30 -12.74 3.48
CA PRO A 121 -1.57 -11.36 3.05
C PRO A 121 -2.05 -10.43 4.19
N GLY A 122 -1.97 -10.86 5.45
CA GLY A 122 -2.51 -10.12 6.60
C GLY A 122 -1.88 -8.74 6.84
N LEU A 123 -0.63 -8.53 6.42
CA LEU A 123 0.06 -7.24 6.50
C LEU A 123 -0.73 -6.09 5.90
N PHE A 124 -1.41 -6.32 4.76
CA PHE A 124 -2.12 -5.30 4.01
C PHE A 124 -3.43 -4.93 4.70
N ALA A 125 -4.11 -5.93 5.26
CA ALA A 125 -5.29 -5.71 6.08
C ALA A 125 -4.94 -4.89 7.33
N ALA A 126 -3.83 -5.24 8.00
CA ALA A 126 -3.36 -4.51 9.17
C ALA A 126 -2.88 -3.08 8.84
N TYR A 127 -2.24 -2.90 7.68
CA TYR A 127 -1.79 -1.59 7.20
C TYR A 127 -2.98 -0.64 6.99
N ASN A 128 -4.02 -1.09 6.26
CA ASN A 128 -5.20 -0.27 5.95
C ASN A 128 -6.17 -0.13 7.13
N ALA A 129 -6.50 -1.23 7.81
CA ALA A 129 -7.56 -1.24 8.84
C ALA A 129 -7.05 -0.87 10.24
N GLY A 130 -5.72 -0.85 10.41
CA GLY A 130 -5.01 -0.71 11.67
C GLY A 130 -4.74 -2.07 12.35
N PRO A 131 -3.58 -2.22 13.01
CA PRO A 131 -3.13 -3.50 13.57
C PRO A 131 -4.02 -4.00 14.71
N VAL A 132 -4.59 -3.10 15.51
CA VAL A 132 -5.51 -3.45 16.62
C VAL A 132 -6.80 -4.06 16.07
N ARG A 133 -7.38 -3.43 15.04
CA ARG A 133 -8.61 -3.92 14.40
C ARG A 133 -8.38 -5.28 13.74
N TYR A 134 -7.27 -5.44 13.03
CA TYR A 134 -6.94 -6.70 12.38
C TYR A 134 -6.63 -7.81 13.39
N ALA A 135 -5.91 -7.52 14.47
CA ALA A 135 -5.69 -8.47 15.56
C ALA A 135 -7.01 -8.92 16.20
N ARG A 136 -7.96 -7.99 16.41
CA ARG A 136 -9.31 -8.35 16.89
C ARG A 136 -10.04 -9.26 15.90
N HIS A 137 -9.99 -8.96 14.60
CA HIS A 137 -10.57 -9.83 13.57
C HIS A 137 -10.02 -11.26 13.65
N LEU A 138 -8.70 -11.42 13.82
CA LEU A 138 -8.09 -12.75 13.98
C LEU A 138 -8.54 -13.47 15.24
N ALA A 139 -8.73 -12.74 16.35
CA ALA A 139 -9.12 -13.32 17.64
C ALA A 139 -10.61 -13.70 17.70
N THR A 140 -11.49 -12.88 17.13
CA THR A 140 -12.96 -13.01 17.33
C THR A 140 -13.72 -13.41 16.07
N GLY A 141 -13.10 -13.33 14.90
CA GLY A 141 -13.78 -13.47 13.61
C GLY A 141 -14.67 -12.27 13.23
N SER A 142 -14.65 -11.17 13.99
CA SER A 142 -15.43 -9.96 13.66
C SER A 142 -15.11 -9.45 12.26
N PRO A 143 -16.09 -9.09 11.42
CA PRO A 143 -15.85 -8.75 10.02
C PRO A 143 -14.92 -7.52 9.87
N LEU A 144 -14.10 -7.54 8.82
CA LEU A 144 -13.32 -6.37 8.41
C LEU A 144 -14.23 -5.35 7.70
N PRO A 145 -13.88 -4.05 7.71
CA PRO A 145 -14.57 -3.06 6.90
C PRO A 145 -14.60 -3.46 5.42
N ALA A 146 -15.69 -3.18 4.72
CA ALA A 146 -15.84 -3.49 3.30
C ALA A 146 -14.71 -2.86 2.46
N GLU A 147 -14.29 -1.66 2.82
CA GLU A 147 -13.15 -0.99 2.20
C GLU A 147 -11.84 -1.78 2.36
N THR A 148 -11.55 -2.31 3.54
CA THR A 148 -10.35 -3.14 3.76
C THR A 148 -10.39 -4.40 2.90
N VAL A 149 -11.56 -5.01 2.71
CA VAL A 149 -11.71 -6.17 1.83
C VAL A 149 -11.45 -5.79 0.37
N ALA A 150 -11.98 -4.65 -0.08
CA ALA A 150 -11.71 -4.12 -1.42
C ALA A 150 -10.23 -3.77 -1.61
N TYR A 151 -9.62 -3.17 -0.59
CA TYR A 151 -8.19 -2.85 -0.56
C TYR A 151 -7.34 -4.10 -0.70
N LEU A 152 -7.63 -5.15 0.07
CA LEU A 152 -6.96 -6.44 -0.05
C LEU A 152 -7.03 -6.97 -1.48
N ALA A 153 -8.22 -7.00 -2.07
CA ALA A 153 -8.39 -7.47 -3.44
C ALA A 153 -7.54 -6.68 -4.45
N ALA A 154 -7.45 -5.35 -4.27
CA ALA A 154 -6.64 -4.49 -5.13
C ALA A 154 -5.13 -4.76 -5.00
N VAL A 155 -4.61 -4.97 -3.78
CA VAL A 155 -3.16 -5.16 -3.57
C VAL A 155 -2.69 -6.60 -3.76
N THR A 156 -3.56 -7.60 -3.59
CA THR A 156 -3.21 -9.01 -3.86
C THR A 156 -3.51 -9.43 -5.30
N GLY A 157 -4.27 -8.65 -6.06
CA GLY A 157 -4.64 -8.95 -7.45
C GLY A 157 -5.84 -9.90 -7.59
N GLY A 158 -6.70 -9.97 -6.56
CA GLY A 158 -7.90 -10.81 -6.55
C GLY A 158 -8.48 -11.01 -5.15
N PRO A 159 -9.71 -11.53 -5.04
CA PRO A 159 -10.38 -11.70 -3.75
C PRO A 159 -9.56 -12.52 -2.75
N VAL A 160 -9.46 -12.06 -1.50
CA VAL A 160 -8.81 -12.77 -0.41
C VAL A 160 -9.87 -13.38 0.49
N THR A 161 -9.83 -14.68 0.73
CA THR A 161 -10.78 -15.36 1.62
C THR A 161 -10.38 -15.19 3.08
N SER A 162 -11.35 -15.23 4.00
CA SER A 162 -11.08 -15.21 5.44
C SER A 162 -10.16 -16.35 5.90
N ALA A 163 -10.15 -17.48 5.17
CA ALA A 163 -9.23 -18.58 5.43
C ALA A 163 -7.77 -18.21 5.11
N ALA A 164 -7.54 -17.47 4.01
CA ALA A 164 -6.22 -17.00 3.62
C ALA A 164 -5.65 -15.90 4.54
N LEU A 165 -6.52 -15.19 5.27
CA LEU A 165 -6.14 -14.16 6.25
C LEU A 165 -5.73 -14.73 7.60
N ARG A 166 -5.92 -16.03 7.87
CA ARG A 166 -5.48 -16.62 9.13
C ARG A 166 -3.94 -16.69 9.16
N PRO A 167 -3.28 -16.30 10.25
CA PRO A 167 -1.85 -16.51 10.39
C PRO A 167 -1.58 -18.00 10.26
N ARG A 168 -0.84 -18.39 9.23
CA ARG A 168 -0.30 -19.74 9.14
C ARG A 168 0.76 -19.87 10.23
N PRO A 169 0.69 -20.86 11.13
CA PRO A 169 1.77 -21.12 12.06
C PRO A 169 3.05 -21.28 11.23
N LEU A 170 4.08 -20.50 11.54
CA LEU A 170 5.39 -20.78 10.99
C LEU A 170 5.71 -22.23 11.40
N ALA A 171 6.03 -23.10 10.45
CA ALA A 171 6.87 -24.23 10.81
C ALA A 171 8.09 -23.62 11.52
N PRO A 172 8.55 -24.17 12.67
CA PRO A 172 9.74 -23.65 13.32
C PRO A 172 10.82 -23.54 12.26
N ALA A 173 11.36 -22.33 12.07
CA ALA A 173 12.48 -22.14 11.18
C ALA A 173 13.53 -23.18 11.57
N ALA A 174 13.90 -24.07 10.66
CA ALA A 174 15.01 -24.98 10.89
C ALA A 174 16.17 -24.13 11.41
N ALA A 175 16.69 -24.49 12.58
CA ALA A 175 17.67 -23.71 13.32
C ALA A 175 18.79 -23.23 12.39
N PRO A 176 19.34 -22.01 12.58
CA PRO A 176 20.49 -21.60 11.79
C PRO A 176 21.62 -22.60 12.04
N LEU A 177 22.15 -23.20 10.98
CA LEU A 177 23.29 -24.14 11.01
C LEU A 177 24.61 -23.48 11.50
N PHE A 178 24.56 -22.24 11.97
CA PHE A 178 25.66 -21.54 12.60
C PHE A 178 25.14 -20.71 13.77
N ALA A 179 24.95 -21.36 14.92
CA ALA A 179 24.80 -20.69 16.20
C ALA A 179 26.15 -20.71 16.92
N VAL A 180 26.82 -19.56 16.98
CA VAL A 180 27.93 -19.32 17.91
C VAL A 180 27.32 -19.12 19.30
N PRO A 181 27.72 -19.87 20.34
CA PRO A 181 27.14 -19.70 21.67
C PRO A 181 27.63 -18.39 22.29
N VAL A 182 26.71 -17.44 22.50
CA VAL A 182 26.94 -16.30 23.40
C VAL A 182 26.62 -16.75 24.82
N ARG A 183 27.63 -16.64 25.69
CA ARG A 183 27.57 -17.02 27.10
C ARG A 183 26.56 -16.15 27.85
N ALA A 184 25.66 -16.81 28.58
CA ALA A 184 24.59 -16.20 29.36
C ALA A 184 25.11 -15.43 30.59
N GLY A 185 24.50 -14.28 30.87
CA GLY A 185 24.63 -13.62 32.17
C GLY A 185 24.24 -12.14 32.17
N MET A 186 22.94 -11.82 32.29
CA MET A 186 22.37 -10.85 33.26
C MET A 186 20.88 -10.53 32.97
N PRO A 187 20.11 -10.15 34.00
CA PRO A 187 18.65 -10.35 34.06
C PRO A 187 17.80 -9.31 33.32
N ALA A 188 16.58 -9.76 32.98
CA ALA A 188 15.53 -9.02 32.32
C ALA A 188 15.03 -7.83 33.16
N ALA A 189 14.99 -6.65 32.54
CA ALA A 189 14.24 -5.50 33.03
C ALA A 189 12.89 -5.44 32.30
N VAL A 190 11.81 -5.48 33.08
CA VAL A 190 10.44 -5.27 32.62
C VAL A 190 10.10 -3.79 32.77
N PRO A 191 9.59 -3.12 31.72
CA PRO A 191 8.62 -2.05 31.88
C PRO A 191 7.39 -2.37 31.01
N GLY A 192 6.17 -2.44 31.54
CA GLY A 192 5.46 -1.37 32.22
C GLY A 192 4.19 -1.13 31.39
N GLU A 193 3.05 -1.58 31.90
CA GLU A 193 1.74 -1.46 31.25
C GLU A 193 1.40 0.01 31.01
N GLY A 194 1.10 0.34 29.75
CA GLY A 194 0.56 1.63 29.35
C GLY A 194 -0.36 1.39 28.17
N THR A 195 -1.65 1.21 28.44
CA THR A 195 -2.73 1.19 27.47
C THR A 195 -2.82 2.53 26.75
N PRO A 196 -2.78 2.59 25.40
CA PRO A 196 -3.28 3.75 24.68
C PRO A 196 -4.67 3.49 24.13
N ASP A 197 -5.51 4.47 24.40
CA ASP A 197 -6.89 4.63 24.01
C ASP A 197 -7.20 4.28 22.54
N LEU A 198 -8.39 3.71 22.36
CA LEU A 198 -9.00 3.34 21.09
C LEU A 198 -9.58 4.58 20.41
N LEU A 199 -9.19 4.86 19.16
CA LEU A 199 -10.01 5.67 18.25
C LEU A 199 -10.19 4.94 16.90
N PRO A 200 -11.41 4.95 16.33
CA PRO A 200 -11.73 4.26 15.09
C PRO A 200 -11.48 5.18 13.89
N GLY A 201 -10.73 4.73 12.89
CA GLY A 201 -10.62 5.49 11.64
C GLY A 201 -10.04 4.65 10.51
N GLY A 202 -10.91 3.95 9.78
CA GLY A 202 -10.60 3.45 8.44
C GLY A 202 -11.56 4.18 7.49
N LEU A 203 -11.01 5.03 6.63
CA LEU A 203 -11.72 5.56 5.46
C LEU A 203 -10.72 6.04 4.40
N PHE A 204 -10.28 5.15 3.52
CA PHE A 204 -9.43 5.39 2.35
C PHE A 204 -10.12 4.88 1.09
N ALA A 205 -11.02 5.70 0.56
CA ALA A 205 -11.39 5.67 -0.84
C ALA A 205 -11.26 7.10 -1.38
N LEU A 206 -10.22 7.34 -2.19
CA LEU A 206 -10.19 8.51 -3.07
C LEU A 206 -11.31 8.33 -4.09
N GLU A 207 -12.40 9.04 -3.86
CA GLU A 207 -13.58 9.10 -4.72
C GLU A 207 -13.15 9.48 -6.14
N ARG A 208 -13.26 8.53 -7.08
CA ARG A 208 -13.18 8.83 -8.52
C ARG A 208 -14.44 9.60 -8.89
N GLN A 209 -14.37 10.93 -8.86
CA GLN A 209 -15.36 11.73 -9.57
C GLN A 209 -15.08 11.63 -11.07
N GLY A 210 -15.80 10.72 -11.72
CA GLY A 210 -16.02 10.74 -13.15
C GLY A 210 -17.03 11.83 -13.48
N ALA A 211 -16.65 12.72 -14.38
CA ALA A 211 -17.47 13.77 -14.94
C ALA A 211 -18.78 13.21 -15.54
N THR A 212 -19.90 13.83 -15.20
CA THR A 212 -21.07 13.89 -16.08
C THR A 212 -21.34 15.35 -16.40
N ARG A 213 -21.44 15.61 -17.70
CA ARG A 213 -21.93 16.87 -18.29
C ARG A 213 -23.37 17.12 -17.89
#